data_AF-A0A832IAB9-F1
#
_entry.id   AF-A0A832IAB9-F1
#
_cell.length_a   1.000
_cell.length_b   1.000
_cell.length_c   1.000
_cell.angle_alpha   90.00
_cell.angle_beta   90.00
_cell.angle_gamma   90.00
#
_symmetry.space_group_name_H-M   'P 1'
#
loop_
_entity.id
_entity.type
_entity.pdbx_description
1 polymer ?
#
loop_
_entity_poly.entity_id
_entity_poly.type
_entity_poly.pdbx_seq_one_letter_code
_entity_poly.pdbx_strand_id
1 'polypeptide(L)'
;MASFLPSLKKIRQLTTQYGIYQHGEFDQPNPSFGYALEDQARALIVAHELEAKDLEKIYLNFIIKAQGKNFLLNQYFYEDQRGFVEDITPTTVLDRQEAYGITLWALFATNHYKDKAIKPLIERLCKNAYLWVSPRA
;
A
#
# COMPACT_ATOMS: atom_id res chain seq x y z
N MET A 1 -13.77 -24.72 17.48
CA MET A 1 -14.63 -23.67 16.91
C MET A 1 -14.07 -23.33 15.54
N ALA A 2 -14.77 -23.62 14.44
CA ALA A 2 -14.33 -23.17 13.12
C ALA A 2 -14.59 -21.66 13.06
N SER A 3 -13.54 -20.86 13.15
CA SER A 3 -13.63 -19.40 12.95
C SER A 3 -14.09 -19.15 11.52
N PHE A 4 -15.16 -18.38 11.35
CA PHE A 4 -15.58 -17.85 10.06
C PHE A 4 -14.47 -16.94 9.54
N LEU A 5 -13.55 -17.48 8.74
CA LEU A 5 -12.56 -16.67 8.05
C LEU A 5 -13.26 -16.04 6.84
N PRO A 6 -13.24 -14.70 6.72
CA PRO A 6 -13.85 -14.02 5.59
C PRO A 6 -13.19 -14.48 4.28
N SER A 7 -14.02 -14.73 3.25
CA SER A 7 -13.54 -15.15 1.94
C SER A 7 -12.69 -14.07 1.28
N LEU A 8 -11.47 -14.42 0.86
CA LEU A 8 -10.57 -13.54 0.11
C LEU A 8 -10.98 -13.37 -1.37
N LYS A 9 -12.10 -13.94 -1.83
CA LYS A 9 -12.53 -13.92 -3.24
C LYS A 9 -12.56 -12.51 -3.82
N LYS A 10 -13.14 -11.54 -3.10
CA LYS A 10 -13.27 -10.17 -3.60
C LYS A 10 -11.92 -9.44 -3.64
N ILE A 11 -11.08 -9.63 -2.62
CA ILE A 11 -9.72 -9.08 -2.58
C ILE A 11 -8.92 -9.59 -3.78
N ARG A 12 -8.99 -10.90 -4.05
CA ARG A 12 -8.35 -11.51 -5.22
C ARG A 12 -8.89 -10.96 -6.54
N GLN A 13 -10.20 -10.73 -6.65
CA GLN A 13 -10.81 -10.15 -7.85
C GLN A 13 -10.36 -8.71 -8.11
N LEU A 14 -10.05 -7.94 -7.06
CA LEU A 14 -9.55 -6.56 -7.17
C LEU A 14 -8.02 -6.49 -7.30
N THR A 15 -7.31 -7.61 -7.16
CA THR A 15 -5.84 -7.65 -7.12
C THR A 15 -5.27 -8.12 -8.45
N THR A 16 -4.33 -7.34 -8.99
CA THR A 16 -3.50 -7.73 -10.13
C THR A 16 -2.13 -8.19 -9.63
N GLN A 17 -1.23 -8.50 -10.56
CA GLN A 17 0.16 -8.80 -10.23
C GLN A 17 0.92 -7.61 -9.60
N TYR A 18 0.38 -6.39 -9.71
CA TYR A 18 0.99 -5.19 -9.16
C TYR A 18 0.48 -4.87 -7.76
N GLY A 19 -0.84 -4.92 -7.55
CA GLY A 19 -1.49 -4.49 -6.32
C GLY A 19 -3.01 -4.64 -6.38
N ILE A 20 -3.71 -4.14 -5.36
CA ILE A 20 -5.17 -4.04 -5.34
C ILE A 20 -5.63 -2.70 -5.92
N TYR A 21 -6.61 -2.71 -6.82
CA TYR A 21 -7.21 -1.47 -7.33
C TYR A 21 -7.86 -0.65 -6.21
N GLN A 22 -7.76 0.68 -6.30
CA GLN A 22 -8.34 1.61 -5.33
C GLN A 22 -9.87 1.54 -5.30
N HIS A 23 -10.48 1.38 -6.48
CA HIS A 23 -11.93 1.40 -6.64
C HIS A 23 -12.43 0.18 -7.42
N GLY A 24 -13.66 -0.21 -7.12
CA GLY A 24 -14.46 -1.14 -7.92
C GLY A 24 -15.68 -0.43 -8.50
N GLU A 25 -16.22 -0.99 -9.57
CA GLU A 25 -17.51 -0.62 -10.13
C GLU A 25 -18.42 -1.87 -10.08
N PHE A 26 -19.45 -1.81 -9.24
CA PHE A 26 -20.26 -2.98 -8.86
C PHE A 26 -19.41 -4.16 -8.36
N ASP A 27 -19.42 -5.27 -9.09
CA ASP A 27 -18.66 -6.46 -8.77
C ASP A 27 -17.27 -6.50 -9.43
N GLN A 28 -16.94 -5.57 -10.33
CA GLN A 28 -15.66 -5.53 -11.05
C GLN A 28 -14.68 -4.50 -10.47
N PRO A 29 -13.36 -4.66 -10.68
CA PRO A 29 -12.41 -3.56 -10.48
C PRO A 29 -12.72 -2.39 -11.43
N ASN A 30 -12.35 -1.17 -11.03
CA ASN A 30 -12.35 -0.01 -11.92
C ASN A 30 -10.91 0.48 -12.14
N PRO A 31 -10.24 0.02 -13.21
CA PRO A 31 -8.84 0.36 -13.47
C PRO A 31 -8.59 1.84 -13.75
N SER A 32 -9.63 2.63 -14.06
CA SER A 32 -9.47 4.07 -14.37
C SER A 32 -8.97 4.89 -13.18
N PHE A 33 -9.11 4.37 -11.96
CA PHE A 33 -8.55 4.97 -10.74
C PHE A 33 -7.19 4.40 -10.33
N GLY A 34 -6.76 3.30 -10.96
CA GLY A 34 -5.49 2.68 -10.66
C GLY A 34 -5.36 2.21 -9.21
N TYR A 35 -4.21 2.49 -8.61
CA TYR A 35 -3.78 1.96 -7.33
C TYR A 35 -3.41 3.10 -6.39
N ALA A 36 -3.81 2.97 -5.13
CA ALA A 36 -3.33 3.82 -4.06
C ALA A 36 -2.44 3.04 -3.09
N LEU A 37 -1.35 3.67 -2.65
CA LEU A 37 -0.42 3.15 -1.64
C LEU A 37 -1.16 2.72 -0.36
N GLU A 38 -2.15 3.50 0.06
CA GLU A 38 -2.90 3.23 1.28
C GLU A 38 -3.70 1.92 1.21
N ASP A 39 -4.29 1.64 0.06
CA ASP A 39 -5.07 0.42 -0.13
C ASP A 39 -4.17 -0.80 -0.15
N GLN A 40 -2.94 -0.66 -0.66
CA GLN A 40 -1.93 -1.71 -0.54
C GLN A 40 -1.55 -1.95 0.91
N ALA A 41 -1.34 -0.89 1.70
CA ALA A 41 -1.01 -1.00 3.11
C ALA A 41 -2.14 -1.67 3.92
N ARG A 42 -3.41 -1.31 3.66
CA ARG A 42 -4.57 -1.96 4.28
C ARG A 42 -4.69 -3.42 3.85
N ALA A 43 -4.53 -3.72 2.56
CA ALA A 43 -4.60 -5.07 2.04
C ALA A 43 -3.44 -5.95 2.53
N LEU A 44 -2.25 -5.38 2.76
CA LEU A 44 -1.10 -6.05 3.36
C LEU A 44 -1.44 -6.58 4.77
N ILE A 45 -2.07 -5.75 5.60
CA ILE A 45 -2.51 -6.16 6.95
C ILE A 45 -3.49 -7.33 6.82
N VAL A 46 -4.52 -7.20 5.98
CA VAL A 46 -5.54 -8.25 5.80
C VAL A 46 -4.91 -9.55 5.29
N ALA A 47 -4.02 -9.48 4.30
CA ALA A 47 -3.34 -10.66 3.76
C ALA A 47 -2.43 -11.33 4.80
N HIS A 48 -1.77 -10.54 5.66
CA HIS A 48 -0.95 -11.06 6.74
C HIS A 48 -1.79 -11.81 7.77
N GLU A 49 -2.88 -11.21 8.26
CA GLU A 49 -3.75 -11.81 9.29
C GLU A 49 -4.49 -13.05 8.81
N LEU A 50 -4.78 -13.14 7.51
CA LEU A 50 -5.42 -14.30 6.89
C LEU A 50 -4.41 -15.28 6.29
N GLU A 51 -3.12 -15.11 6.58
CA GLU A 51 -2.01 -15.96 6.13
C GLU A 51 -1.93 -16.15 4.60
N ALA A 52 -2.43 -15.18 3.83
CA ALA A 52 -2.44 -15.19 2.37
C ALA A 52 -1.11 -14.69 1.80
N LYS A 53 -0.07 -15.52 1.92
CA LYS A 53 1.32 -15.16 1.59
C LYS A 53 1.54 -14.69 0.15
N ASP A 54 0.73 -15.18 -0.79
CA ASP A 54 0.78 -14.76 -2.18
C ASP A 54 0.31 -13.30 -2.37
N LEU A 55 -0.78 -12.92 -1.72
CA LEU A 55 -1.28 -11.54 -1.72
C LEU A 55 -0.38 -10.62 -0.90
N GLU A 56 0.08 -11.08 0.27
CA GLU A 56 1.02 -10.36 1.12
C GLU A 56 2.26 -9.92 0.33
N LYS A 57 2.82 -10.84 -0.48
CA LYS A 57 3.95 -10.57 -1.35
C LYS A 57 3.64 -9.53 -2.43
N ILE A 58 2.44 -9.54 -3.03
CA ILE A 58 2.03 -8.56 -4.03
C ILE A 58 2.02 -7.15 -3.42
N TYR A 59 1.34 -6.99 -2.28
CA TYR A 59 1.19 -5.68 -1.64
C TYR A 59 2.51 -5.14 -1.08
N LEU A 60 3.35 -6.02 -0.51
CA LEU A 60 4.70 -5.63 -0.07
C LEU A 60 5.57 -5.17 -1.23
N ASN A 61 5.54 -5.89 -2.36
CA ASN A 61 6.28 -5.52 -3.56
C ASN A 61 5.80 -4.18 -4.13
N PHE A 62 4.50 -3.89 -4.05
CA PHE A 62 3.99 -2.57 -4.42
C PHE A 62 4.63 -1.49 -3.55
N ILE A 63 4.60 -1.64 -2.22
CA ILE A 63 5.16 -0.64 -1.29
C ILE A 63 6.65 -0.40 -1.57
N ILE A 64 7.41 -1.47 -1.86
CA ILE A 64 8.82 -1.35 -2.26
C ILE A 64 8.97 -0.58 -3.58
N LYS A 65 8.17 -0.90 -4.60
CA LYS A 65 8.18 -0.20 -5.89
C LYS A 65 7.71 1.24 -5.78
N ALA A 66 6.86 1.54 -4.80
CA ALA A 66 6.36 2.89 -4.57
C ALA A 66 7.43 3.84 -4.05
N GLN A 67 8.59 3.33 -3.64
CA GLN A 67 9.72 4.12 -3.22
C GLN A 67 10.36 4.87 -4.39
N GLY A 68 10.16 6.18 -4.42
CA GLY A 68 10.80 7.10 -5.35
C GLY A 68 12.29 7.27 -5.07
N LYS A 69 12.99 7.98 -5.98
CA LYS A 69 14.45 8.21 -5.91
C LYS A 69 14.92 8.96 -4.65
N ASN A 70 14.03 9.75 -4.05
CA ASN A 70 14.26 10.47 -2.80
C ASN A 70 13.92 9.64 -1.55
N PHE A 71 13.61 8.34 -1.72
CA PHE A 71 13.16 7.41 -0.68
C PHE A 71 11.84 7.84 -0.02
N LEU A 72 11.10 8.73 -0.67
CA LEU A 72 9.70 9.01 -0.34
C LEU A 72 8.82 8.03 -1.11
N LEU A 73 7.61 7.78 -0.60
CA LEU A 73 6.65 6.92 -1.28
C LEU A 73 5.77 7.76 -2.21
N ASN A 74 5.64 7.31 -3.44
CA ASN A 74 4.65 7.81 -4.38
C ASN A 74 3.31 7.17 -4.05
N GLN A 75 2.23 7.94 -4.18
CA GLN A 75 0.94 7.57 -3.63
C GLN A 75 0.07 6.81 -4.63
N TYR A 76 0.09 7.23 -5.89
CA TYR A 76 -0.84 6.73 -6.90
C TYR A 76 -0.10 6.17 -8.12
N PHE A 77 -0.68 5.14 -8.71
CA PHE A 77 -0.12 4.43 -9.86
C PHE A 77 -1.24 3.96 -10.78
N TYR A 78 -0.93 3.78 -12.06
CA TYR A 78 -1.84 3.21 -13.05
C TYR A 78 -1.16 2.13 -13.87
N GLU A 79 -1.97 1.35 -14.58
CA GLU A 79 -1.49 0.50 -15.68
C GLU A 79 -1.78 1.19 -17.01
N ASP A 80 -0.75 1.37 -17.83
CA ASP A 80 -0.88 1.78 -19.22
C ASP A 80 -0.22 0.76 -20.17
N GLN A 81 -0.12 1.06 -21.46
CA GLN A 81 0.51 0.18 -22.46
C GLN A 81 1.99 -0.11 -22.17
N ARG A 82 2.65 0.70 -21.34
CA ARG A 82 4.05 0.56 -20.89
C ARG A 82 4.14 -0.20 -19.57
N GLY A 83 3.01 -0.54 -18.95
CA GLY A 83 2.90 -1.28 -17.71
C GLY A 83 2.57 -0.38 -16.53
N PHE A 84 3.16 -0.69 -15.38
CA PHE A 84 2.90 -0.02 -14.11
C PHE A 84 3.65 1.32 -14.04
N VAL A 85 2.89 2.43 -14.00
CA VAL A 85 3.41 3.80 -14.06
C VAL A 85 2.98 4.61 -12.84
N GLU A 86 3.88 5.45 -12.35
CA GLU A 86 3.59 6.42 -11.29
C GLU A 86 2.66 7.52 -11.80
N ASP A 87 1.66 7.89 -10.98
CA ASP A 87 0.90 9.11 -11.18
C ASP A 87 1.71 10.33 -10.71
N ILE A 88 2.02 11.21 -11.65
CA ILE A 88 2.77 12.44 -11.38
C ILE A 88 1.88 13.60 -10.95
N THR A 89 0.57 13.37 -10.79
CA THR A 89 -0.38 14.38 -10.33
C THR A 89 0.02 14.85 -8.92
N PRO A 90 0.17 16.17 -8.69
CA PRO A 90 0.57 16.68 -7.40
C PRO A 90 -0.47 16.33 -6.32
N THR A 91 -0.01 15.63 -5.28
CA THR A 91 -0.82 15.34 -4.09
C THR A 91 -0.54 16.35 -2.99
N THR A 92 -1.53 16.60 -2.14
CA THR A 92 -1.34 17.52 -1.02
C THR A 92 -0.30 16.95 -0.04
N VAL A 93 0.30 17.81 0.78
CA VAL A 93 1.20 17.34 1.84
C VAL A 93 0.44 16.45 2.82
N LEU A 94 -0.81 16.80 3.14
CA LEU A 94 -1.65 16.06 4.07
C LEU A 94 -1.95 14.64 3.57
N ASP A 95 -2.39 14.49 2.32
CA ASP A 95 -2.73 13.18 1.75
C ASP A 95 -1.51 12.24 1.75
N ARG A 96 -0.31 12.79 1.48
CA ARG A 96 0.93 12.00 1.55
C ARG A 96 1.25 11.56 2.97
N GLN A 97 1.07 12.44 3.96
CA GLN A 97 1.33 12.12 5.36
C GLN A 97 0.40 11.03 5.88
N GLU A 98 -0.90 11.08 5.53
CA GLU A 98 -1.87 10.04 5.87
C GLU A 98 -1.45 8.70 5.25
N ALA A 99 -1.12 8.69 3.96
CA ALA A 99 -0.69 7.47 3.27
C ALA A 99 0.58 6.87 3.88
N TYR A 100 1.53 7.70 4.29
CA TYR A 100 2.78 7.24 4.90
C TYR A 100 2.55 6.69 6.30
N GLY A 101 1.68 7.32 7.09
CA GLY A 101 1.33 6.84 8.42
C GLY A 101 0.72 5.44 8.38
N ILE A 102 -0.23 5.22 7.46
CA ILE A 102 -0.88 3.91 7.28
C ILE A 102 0.12 2.89 6.73
N THR A 103 1.00 3.28 5.79
CA THR A 103 2.05 2.39 5.29
C THR A 103 3.01 1.97 6.40
N LEU A 104 3.45 2.91 7.23
CA LEU A 104 4.32 2.62 8.37
C LEU A 104 3.61 1.67 9.35
N TRP A 105 2.35 1.95 9.70
CA TRP A 105 1.57 1.07 10.56
C TRP A 105 1.49 -0.35 9.97
N ALA A 106 1.15 -0.50 8.69
CA ALA A 106 1.06 -1.81 8.04
C ALA A 106 2.40 -2.58 8.13
N LEU A 107 3.53 -1.94 7.83
CA LEU A 107 4.85 -2.56 7.89
C LEU A 107 5.25 -3.00 9.30
N PHE A 108 4.83 -2.27 10.33
CA PHE A 108 5.06 -2.66 11.73
C PHE A 108 4.12 -3.79 12.17
N ALA A 109 2.82 -3.67 11.89
CA ALA A 109 1.80 -4.66 12.26
C ALA A 109 2.09 -6.04 11.67
N THR A 110 2.62 -6.07 10.45
CA THR A 110 2.96 -7.30 9.72
C THR A 110 4.40 -7.77 9.93
N ASN A 111 5.14 -7.18 10.86
CA ASN A 111 6.54 -7.49 11.19
C ASN A 111 7.58 -7.28 10.05
N HIS A 112 7.21 -6.63 8.95
CA HIS A 112 8.12 -6.34 7.83
C HIS A 112 9.19 -5.29 8.17
N TYR A 113 9.12 -4.62 9.32
CA TYR A 113 10.22 -3.79 9.83
C TYR A 113 11.54 -4.55 10.06
N LYS A 114 11.48 -5.88 10.13
CA LYS A 114 12.65 -6.76 10.23
C LYS A 114 13.30 -7.04 8.88
N ASP A 115 12.62 -6.76 7.77
CA ASP A 115 13.16 -6.96 6.43
C ASP A 115 14.25 -5.93 6.13
N LYS A 116 15.45 -6.42 5.82
CA LYS A 116 16.61 -5.59 5.47
C LYS A 116 16.37 -4.74 4.22
N ALA A 117 15.54 -5.21 3.28
CA ALA A 117 15.24 -4.47 2.06
C ALA A 117 14.38 -3.21 2.34
N ILE A 118 13.49 -3.29 3.34
CA ILE A 118 12.51 -2.23 3.65
C ILE A 118 12.98 -1.35 4.81
N LYS A 119 13.86 -1.85 5.67
CA LYS A 119 14.38 -1.11 6.82
C LYS A 119 14.84 0.33 6.50
N PRO A 120 15.61 0.61 5.42
CA PRO A 120 16.03 1.97 5.09
C PRO A 120 14.86 2.91 4.76
N LEU A 121 13.80 2.39 4.15
CA LEU A 121 12.57 3.13 3.87
C LEU A 121 11.87 3.49 5.19
N ILE A 122 11.69 2.52 6.08
CA ILE A 122 11.05 2.72 7.39
C ILE A 122 11.78 3.77 8.21
N GLU A 123 13.11 3.68 8.32
CA GLU A 123 13.92 4.64 9.07
C GLU A 123 13.73 6.07 8.56
N ARG A 124 13.61 6.24 7.24
CA ARG A 124 13.38 7.55 6.64
C ARG A 124 11.97 8.06 6.84
N LEU A 125 10.95 7.19 6.70
CA LEU A 125 9.57 7.55 6.98
C LEU A 125 9.40 7.98 8.44
N CYS A 126 10.00 7.27 9.40
CA CYS A 126 10.02 7.66 10.81
C CYS A 126 10.69 9.02 11.02
N LYS A 127 11.84 9.26 10.39
CA LYS A 127 12.54 10.56 10.46
C LYS A 127 11.71 11.70 9.87
N ASN A 128 11.01 11.44 8.76
CA ASN A 128 10.12 12.42 8.14
C ASN A 128 8.91 12.71 9.04
N ALA A 129 8.29 11.66 9.58
CA ALA A 129 7.14 11.75 10.48
C ALA A 129 7.45 12.50 11.79
N TYR A 130 8.68 12.40 12.31
CA TYR A 130 9.12 13.17 13.48
C TYR A 130 9.00 14.69 13.28
N LEU A 131 9.06 15.16 12.03
CA LEU A 131 8.93 16.58 11.70
C LEU A 131 7.47 16.99 11.44
N TRP A 132 6.52 16.06 11.48
CA TRP A 132 5.12 16.37 11.20
C TRP A 132 4.45 16.99 12.42
N VAL A 133 3.83 18.12 12.19
CA VAL A 133 2.88 18.72 13.13
C VAL A 133 1.51 18.39 12.58
N SER A 134 0.80 17.48 13.23
CA SER A 134 -0.59 17.19 12.85
C SER A 134 -1.43 18.43 13.14
N PRO A 135 -2.15 18.99 12.17
CA PRO A 135 -3.11 20.07 12.44
C PRO A 135 -4.32 19.60 13.26
N ARG A 136 -4.43 18.29 13.51
CA ARG A 136 -5.50 17.65 14.29
C ARG A 136 -5.05 17.22 15.70
N ALA A 137 -3.78 17.41 16.06
CA ALA A 137 -3.22 17.03 17.37
C ALA A 137 -2.99 18.25 18.27
#